data_AF-X0Z4U2-F1
#
_entry.id   AF-X0Z4U2-F1
#
_cell.length_a   1.000
_cell.length_b   1.000
_cell.length_c   1.000
_cell.angle_alpha   90.00
_cell.angle_beta   90.00
_cell.angle_gamma   90.00
#
_symmetry.space_group_name_H-M   'P 1'
#
loop_
_entity.id
_entity.type
_entity.pdbx_description
1 polymer ?
#
loop_
_entity_poly.entity_id
_entity_poly.type
_entity_poly.pdbx_seq_one_letter_code
_entity_poly.pdbx_strand_id
1 'polypeptide(L)' 'MVKKFRENFIFGVSTSSYQIEGAVAEDGKGPSIWDKFCKIPGKTYKGHSGDIACDHYHRYKE' A
#
# COMPACT_ATOMS: atom_id res chain seq x y z
N MET A 1 -19.03 -24.51 22.30
CA MET A 1 -17.61 -24.93 22.30
C MET A 1 -16.76 -23.82 21.70
N VAL A 2 -15.68 -23.41 22.37
CA VAL A 2 -14.72 -22.43 21.83
C VAL A 2 -13.63 -23.20 21.08
N LYS A 3 -13.39 -22.85 19.80
CA LYS A 3 -12.26 -23.38 19.04
C LYS A 3 -10.98 -22.68 19.48
N LYS A 4 -9.95 -23.47 19.82
CA LYS A 4 -8.62 -22.98 20.22
C LYS A 4 -7.65 -23.13 19.05
N PHE A 5 -6.81 -22.12 18.81
CA PHE A 5 -5.71 -22.20 17.87
C PHE A 5 -4.59 -23.13 18.39
N ARG A 6 -3.76 -23.66 17.48
CA ARG A 6 -2.56 -24.44 17.85
C ARG A 6 -1.58 -23.54 18.62
N GLU A 7 -0.77 -24.13 19.49
CA GLU A 7 0.19 -23.38 20.33
C GLU A 7 1.15 -22.50 19.52
N ASN A 8 1.55 -22.96 18.34
CA ASN A 8 2.49 -22.25 17.46
C ASN A 8 1.80 -21.52 16.30
N PHE A 9 0.53 -21.15 16.46
CA PHE A 9 -0.16 -20.36 15.45
C PHE A 9 0.36 -18.92 15.44
N ILE A 10 0.79 -18.43 14.28
CA ILE A 10 1.30 -17.06 14.13
C ILE A 10 0.17 -16.18 13.60
N PHE A 11 -0.18 -15.15 14.37
CA PHE A 11 -1.01 -14.05 13.89
C PHE A 11 -0.11 -13.01 13.22
N GLY A 12 -0.58 -12.47 12.11
CA GLY A 12 0.12 -11.43 11.38
C GLY A 12 -0.85 -10.57 10.59
N VAL A 13 -0.30 -9.51 10.03
CA VAL A 13 -0.96 -8.59 9.10
C VAL A 13 -0.05 -8.39 7.90
N SER A 14 -0.61 -7.98 6.78
CA SER A 14 0.14 -7.75 5.54
C SER A 14 -0.37 -6.54 4.79
N THR A 15 0.52 -5.92 4.02
CA THR A 15 0.26 -4.76 3.16
C THR A 15 1.08 -4.91 1.87
N SER A 16 0.93 -3.99 0.92
CA SER A 16 1.82 -3.87 -0.24
C SER A 16 2.26 -2.43 -0.42
N SER A 17 3.48 -2.21 -0.91
CA SER A 17 4.14 -0.90 -0.95
C SER A 17 3.28 0.19 -1.59
N TYR A 18 2.88 0.02 -2.86
CA TYR A 18 2.10 1.02 -3.59
C TYR A 18 0.72 1.33 -2.98
N GLN A 19 0.17 0.40 -2.20
CA GLN A 19 -1.14 0.60 -1.55
C GLN A 19 -1.05 1.47 -0.29
N ILE A 20 0.11 1.59 0.35
CA ILE A 20 0.24 2.28 1.64
C ILE A 20 1.32 3.35 1.69
N GLU A 21 2.42 3.23 0.93
CA GLU A 21 3.62 4.06 1.11
C GLU A 21 3.37 5.53 0.74
N GLY A 22 2.88 5.80 -0.47
CA GLY A 22 2.89 7.16 -1.02
C GLY A 22 4.28 7.55 -1.52
N ALA A 23 4.67 8.82 -1.32
CA ALA A 23 6.01 9.35 -1.61
C ALA A 23 6.51 9.02 -3.03
N VAL A 24 5.60 9.07 -4.01
CA VAL A 24 5.78 8.44 -5.33
C VAL A 24 7.00 8.91 -6.14
N ALA A 25 7.51 10.11 -5.85
CA ALA A 25 8.62 10.76 -6.53
C ALA A 25 9.72 11.25 -5.55
N GLU A 26 9.74 10.74 -4.32
CA GLU A 26 10.71 11.13 -3.30
C GLU A 26 11.94 10.21 -3.31
N ASP A 27 13.05 10.71 -2.75
CA ASP A 27 14.28 9.96 -2.47
C ASP A 27 14.81 9.09 -3.63
N GLY A 28 14.59 9.54 -4.86
CA GLY A 28 15.05 8.87 -6.06
C GLY A 28 14.21 7.67 -6.51
N LYS A 29 13.00 7.49 -5.97
CA LYS A 29 12.07 6.44 -6.42
C LYS A 29 11.75 6.58 -7.91
N GLY A 30 11.98 5.49 -8.66
CA GLY A 30 11.57 5.37 -10.05
C GLY A 30 10.06 5.09 -10.21
N PRO A 31 9.46 5.45 -11.36
CA PRO A 31 8.05 5.15 -11.64
C PRO A 31 7.85 3.65 -11.89
N SER A 32 6.89 3.07 -11.17
CA SER A 32 6.36 1.74 -11.39
C SER A 32 5.33 1.71 -12.54
N ILE A 33 4.86 0.51 -12.90
CA ILE A 33 3.75 0.36 -13.85
C ILE A 33 2.44 0.94 -13.31
N TRP A 34 2.22 0.88 -11.98
CA TRP A 34 1.02 1.41 -11.34
C TRP A 34 0.98 2.94 -11.38
N ASP A 35 2.14 3.59 -11.23
CA ASP A 35 2.27 5.05 -11.39
C ASP A 35 1.81 5.53 -12.77
N LYS A 36 2.07 4.73 -13.80
CA LYS A 36 1.60 5.01 -15.17
C LYS A 36 0.14 4.65 -15.34
N PHE A 37 -0.27 3.49 -14.83
CA PHE A 37 -1.63 2.97 -14.98
C PHE A 37 -2.68 3.88 -14.34
N CYS A 38 -2.42 4.38 -13.12
CA CYS A 38 -3.34 5.28 -12.41
C CYS A 38 -3.51 6.64 -13.10
N LYS A 39 -2.55 7.05 -13.95
CA LYS A 39 -2.64 8.30 -14.74
C LYS A 39 -3.45 8.16 -16.01
N ILE A 40 -3.89 6.96 -16.38
CA ILE A 40 -4.73 6.73 -17.55
C ILE A 40 -6.20 7.04 -17.17
N PRO A 41 -6.87 8.01 -17.82
CA PRO A 41 -8.25 8.34 -17.53
C PRO A 41 -9.17 7.12 -17.57
N GLY A 42 -10.00 6.95 -16.53
CA GLY A 42 -10.97 5.87 -16.41
C GLY A 42 -10.40 4.50 -16.01
N LYS A 43 -9.09 4.37 -15.71
CA LYS A 43 -8.51 3.11 -15.23
C LYS A 43 -8.60 2.89 -13.73
N THR A 44 -8.75 3.96 -12.97
CA THR A 44 -9.04 3.90 -11.53
C THR A 44 -10.35 4.60 -11.22
N TYR A 45 -11.01 4.16 -10.15
CA TYR A 45 -12.24 4.79 -9.69
C TYR A 45 -11.97 6.26 -9.38
N LYS A 46 -12.73 7.16 -10.01
CA LYS A 46 -12.60 8.62 -9.86
C LYS A 46 -11.18 9.17 -10.08
N GLY A 47 -10.31 8.45 -10.80
CA GLY A 47 -8.93 8.88 -11.03
C GLY A 47 -8.03 8.83 -9.79
N HIS A 48 -8.37 8.01 -8.78
CA HIS A 48 -7.51 7.83 -7.60
C HIS A 48 -6.15 7.22 -7.97
N SER A 49 -5.11 7.55 -7.21
CA SER A 49 -3.73 7.06 -7.38
C SER A 49 -3.11 6.67 -6.03
N GLY A 50 -1.93 6.04 -6.07
CA GLY A 50 -1.10 5.75 -4.90
C GLY A 50 -0.09 6.86 -4.59
N ASP A 51 -0.28 8.08 -5.10
CA ASP A 51 0.73 9.14 -4.99
C ASP A 51 1.01 9.53 -3.52
N ILE A 52 -0.05 9.54 -2.70
CA ILE A 52 0.00 9.76 -1.24
C ILE A 52 -0.38 8.48 -0.49
N ALA A 53 -1.40 7.75 -0.96
CA ALA A 53 -1.90 6.53 -0.31
C ALA A 53 -2.23 6.74 1.19
N CYS A 54 -1.64 5.93 2.08
CA CYS A 54 -1.74 6.09 3.53
C CYS A 54 -0.61 6.94 4.12
N ASP A 55 0.27 7.48 3.27
CA ASP A 55 1.47 8.22 3.69
C ASP A 55 2.38 7.41 4.64
N HIS A 56 2.35 6.09 4.50
CA HIS A 56 3.11 5.19 5.39
C HIS A 56 4.62 5.39 5.25
N TYR A 57 5.09 5.87 4.09
CA TYR A 57 6.49 6.23 3.90
C TYR A 57 6.99 7.20 4.98
N HIS A 58 6.18 8.20 5.34
CA HIS A 58 6.49 9.16 6.40
C HIS A 58 6.00 8.69 7.78
N ARG A 59 4.89 7.96 7.83
CA ARG A 59 4.13 7.63 9.06
C ARG A 59 4.38 6.23 9.60
N TYR A 60 5.39 5.50 9.12
CA TYR A 60 5.62 4.12 9.56
C TYR A 60 5.86 3.92 11.07
N LYS A 61 6.12 5.00 11.82
CA LYS A 61 6.33 4.98 13.27
C LYS A 61 5.10 5.33 14.11
N GLU A 62 4.03 5.82 13.49
CA GLU A 62 2.77 6.13 14.18
C GLU A 62 2.11 4.85 14.72
#